data_AF-N4WMQ0-F1
#
_entry.id   AF-N4WMQ0-F1
#
_cell.length_a   1.000
_cell.length_b   1.000
_cell.length_c   1.000
_cell.angle_alpha   90.00
_cell.angle_beta   90.00
_cell.angle_gamma   90.00
#
_symmetry.space_group_name_H-M   'P 1'
#
loop_
_entity.id
_entity.type
_entity.pdbx_description
1 polymer ?
#
loop_
_entity_poly.entity_id
_entity_poly.type
_entity_poly.pdbx_seq_one_letter_code
_entity_poly.pdbx_strand_id
1 'polypeptide(L)'
;MASSDAHSQRSSEETQNLYNVIDSATPERVRALLKHLSTTSPANFAYIQGELMLRPGALKRARSEEQDKEDDDTESDYSDEQTDAPVRRPRFDICEQCGEEYDVLHNEKKSCQWHEGELEVDYEGDFWADHDERCHGTIDTQDMREVYPEGFIWSCCDELGTEPGCKETRHRPNRAKRVKK
;
A
#
# COMPACT_ATOMS: atom_id res chain seq x y z
N MET A 1 -16.59 -44.97 24.87
CA MET A 1 -15.46 -44.03 24.66
C MET A 1 -15.25 -43.90 23.16
N ALA A 2 -15.79 -42.83 22.58
CA ALA A 2 -15.47 -42.35 21.25
C ALA A 2 -15.72 -40.84 21.32
N SER A 3 -14.65 -40.10 21.62
CA SER A 3 -14.64 -38.65 21.58
C SER A 3 -14.07 -38.31 20.20
N SER A 4 -14.96 -38.00 19.28
CA SER A 4 -14.63 -37.65 17.89
C SER A 4 -14.90 -36.17 17.69
N ASP A 5 -13.78 -35.46 17.53
CA ASP A 5 -13.57 -34.12 17.01
C ASP A 5 -14.78 -33.36 16.48
N ALA A 6 -15.21 -32.36 17.25
CA ALA A 6 -16.11 -31.30 16.80
C ALA A 6 -15.29 -30.14 16.21
N HIS A 7 -14.53 -30.39 15.13
CA HIS A 7 -14.13 -29.29 14.24
C HIS A 7 -15.32 -28.99 13.32
N SER A 8 -16.23 -28.16 13.83
CA SER A 8 -17.43 -27.72 13.14
C SER A 8 -17.04 -27.03 11.82
N GLN A 9 -17.30 -27.70 10.70
CA GLN A 9 -17.15 -27.13 9.36
C GLN A 9 -18.17 -25.99 9.22
N ARG A 10 -17.71 -24.74 9.32
CA ARG A 10 -18.55 -23.56 9.09
C ARG A 10 -19.07 -23.61 7.65
N SER A 11 -20.33 -23.25 7.45
CA SER A 11 -20.87 -23.23 6.09
C SER A 11 -20.18 -22.14 5.24
N SER A 12 -20.16 -22.33 3.92
CA SER A 12 -19.64 -21.33 2.99
C SER A 12 -20.36 -19.97 3.16
N GLU A 13 -21.67 -20.03 3.38
CA GLU A 13 -22.52 -18.85 3.60
C GLU A 13 -22.18 -18.12 4.90
N GLU A 14 -21.96 -18.84 6.01
CA GLU A 14 -21.54 -18.24 7.28
C GLU A 14 -20.17 -17.55 7.16
N THR A 15 -19.28 -18.13 6.36
CA THR A 15 -17.94 -17.58 6.10
C THR A 15 -18.04 -16.29 5.28
N GLN A 16 -18.84 -16.30 4.21
CA GLN A 16 -19.06 -15.11 3.38
C GLN A 16 -19.73 -13.98 4.17
N ASN A 17 -20.72 -14.30 5.00
CA ASN A 17 -21.39 -13.32 5.85
C ASN A 17 -20.40 -12.66 6.83
N LEU A 18 -19.47 -13.44 7.38
CA LEU A 18 -18.42 -12.89 8.24
C LEU A 18 -17.49 -11.95 7.47
N TYR A 19 -17.08 -12.29 6.24
CA TYR A 19 -16.22 -11.44 5.42
C TYR A 19 -16.88 -10.10 5.09
N ASN A 20 -18.15 -10.13 4.69
CA ASN A 20 -18.91 -8.90 4.42
C ASN A 20 -18.99 -7.98 5.66
N VAL A 21 -19.08 -8.55 6.87
CA VAL A 21 -19.07 -7.78 8.13
C VAL A 21 -17.70 -7.21 8.45
N ILE A 22 -16.62 -7.94 8.12
CA ILE A 22 -15.25 -7.45 8.28
C ILE A 22 -14.99 -6.29 7.32
N ASP A 23 -15.38 -6.41 6.05
CA ASP A 23 -15.15 -5.40 5.01
C ASP A 23 -15.91 -4.10 5.28
N SER A 24 -17.06 -4.19 5.94
CA SER A 24 -17.87 -3.03 6.35
C SER A 24 -17.51 -2.45 7.73
N ALA A 25 -16.62 -3.10 8.49
CA ALA A 25 -16.21 -2.64 9.81
C ALA A 25 -15.21 -1.47 9.73
N THR A 26 -15.26 -0.57 10.71
CA THR A 26 -14.28 0.53 10.76
C THR A 26 -12.87 0.02 11.05
N PRO A 27 -11.82 0.70 10.57
CA PRO A 27 -10.43 0.33 10.86
C PRO A 27 -10.12 0.19 12.36
N GLU A 28 -10.71 1.06 13.19
CA GLU A 28 -10.54 1.04 14.65
C GLU A 28 -11.10 -0.24 15.26
N ARG A 29 -12.26 -0.70 14.77
CA ARG A 29 -12.88 -1.94 15.22
C ARG A 29 -12.03 -3.15 14.85
N VAL A 30 -11.55 -3.21 13.60
CA VAL A 30 -10.70 -4.31 13.11
C VAL A 30 -9.38 -4.35 13.89
N ARG A 31 -8.72 -3.20 14.08
CA ARG A 31 -7.49 -3.09 14.89
C ARG A 31 -7.71 -3.52 16.34
N ALA A 32 -8.82 -3.14 16.96
CA ALA A 32 -9.15 -3.54 18.32
C ALA A 32 -9.36 -5.07 18.43
N LEU A 33 -10.05 -5.66 17.46
CA LEU A 33 -10.25 -7.10 17.40
C LEU A 33 -8.93 -7.86 17.21
N LEU A 34 -8.06 -7.42 16.29
CA LEU A 34 -6.73 -8.01 16.09
C LEU A 34 -5.86 -7.95 17.35
N LYS A 35 -5.86 -6.81 18.04
CA LYS A 35 -5.19 -6.66 19.34
C LYS A 35 -5.77 -7.63 20.36
N HIS A 36 -7.10 -7.75 20.45
CA HIS A 36 -7.74 -8.70 21.35
C HIS A 36 -7.33 -10.15 21.02
N LEU A 37 -7.44 -10.58 19.77
CA LEU A 37 -7.07 -11.93 19.32
C LEU A 37 -5.62 -12.28 19.64
N SER A 38 -4.71 -11.31 19.55
CA SER A 38 -3.30 -11.49 19.92
C SER A 38 -3.07 -11.72 21.42
N THR A 39 -4.01 -11.33 22.27
CA THR A 39 -3.97 -11.60 23.72
C THR A 39 -4.72 -12.86 24.12
N THR A 40 -5.67 -13.32 23.30
CA THR A 40 -6.51 -14.48 23.61
C THR A 40 -5.80 -15.82 23.42
N SER A 41 -4.87 -15.91 22.45
CA SER A 41 -4.18 -17.16 22.15
C SER A 41 -2.73 -16.91 21.69
N PRO A 42 -1.74 -17.66 22.25
CA PRO A 42 -0.36 -17.62 21.76
C PRO A 42 -0.23 -17.97 20.27
N ALA A 43 -1.10 -18.85 19.75
CA ALA A 43 -1.09 -19.21 18.33
C ALA A 43 -1.52 -18.02 17.46
N ASN A 44 -2.56 -17.29 17.86
CA ASN A 44 -2.99 -16.08 17.18
C ASN A 44 -1.90 -15.00 17.24
N PHE A 45 -1.25 -14.83 18.39
CA PHE A 45 -0.13 -13.91 18.54
C PHE A 45 1.00 -14.24 17.57
N ALA A 46 1.43 -15.50 17.51
CA ALA A 46 2.51 -15.93 16.61
C ALA A 46 2.15 -15.74 15.14
N TYR A 47 0.90 -16.02 14.75
CA TYR A 47 0.40 -15.79 13.40
C TYR A 47 0.40 -14.30 13.03
N ILE A 48 -0.25 -13.46 13.84
CA ILE A 48 -0.35 -12.02 13.60
C ILE A 48 1.04 -11.38 13.60
N GLN A 49 1.92 -11.79 14.52
CA GLN A 49 3.30 -11.32 14.54
C GLN A 49 4.05 -11.73 13.26
N GLY A 50 3.89 -12.97 12.80
CA GLY A 50 4.54 -13.48 11.60
C GLY A 50 4.07 -12.78 10.32
N GLU A 51 2.81 -12.34 10.29
CA GLU A 51 2.24 -11.66 9.14
C GLU A 51 2.63 -10.17 9.09
N LEU A 52 2.50 -9.46 10.21
CA LEU A 52 2.64 -7.99 10.23
C LEU A 52 4.06 -7.51 10.51
N MET A 53 4.96 -8.36 11.01
CA MET A 53 6.32 -7.97 11.40
C MET A 53 7.39 -8.71 10.61
N LEU A 54 8.48 -8.01 10.31
CA LEU A 54 9.66 -8.62 9.72
C LEU A 54 10.32 -9.57 10.73
N ARG A 55 10.66 -10.77 10.24
CA ARG A 55 11.55 -11.67 10.97
C ARG A 55 12.97 -11.08 10.98
N PRO A 56 13.74 -11.25 12.07
CA PRO A 56 15.14 -10.84 12.10
C PRO A 56 15.93 -11.38 10.89
N GLY A 57 16.68 -10.50 10.25
CA GLY A 57 17.50 -10.81 9.08
C GLY A 57 16.75 -11.11 7.78
N ALA A 58 15.42 -11.04 7.73
CA ALA A 58 14.64 -11.30 6.51
C ALA A 58 14.98 -10.32 5.38
N LEU A 59 15.09 -9.02 5.70
CA LEU A 59 15.41 -7.99 4.71
C LEU A 59 16.82 -8.18 4.11
N LYS A 60 17.80 -8.55 4.95
CA LYS A 60 19.16 -8.82 4.49
C LYS A 60 19.19 -9.98 3.48
N ARG A 61 18.41 -11.04 3.74
CA ARG A 61 18.30 -12.19 2.83
C ARG A 61 17.65 -11.81 1.50
N ALA A 62 16.52 -11.11 1.54
CA ALA A 62 15.81 -10.66 0.34
C ALA A 62 16.73 -9.81 -0.57
N ARG A 63 17.49 -8.87 0.01
CA ARG A 63 18.43 -8.04 -0.75
C ARG A 63 19.61 -8.82 -1.35
N SER A 64 20.16 -9.79 -0.62
CA SER A 64 21.26 -10.60 -1.14
C SER A 64 20.85 -11.49 -2.31
N GLU A 65 19.58 -11.90 -2.37
CA GLU A 65 19.04 -12.70 -3.47
C GLU A 65 18.83 -11.88 -4.75
N GLU A 66 18.71 -10.54 -4.64
CA GLU A 66 18.53 -9.63 -5.78
C GLU A 66 19.86 -9.07 -6.35
N GLN A 67 20.99 -9.31 -5.69
CA GLN A 67 22.26 -8.62 -5.94
C GLN A 67 23.06 -9.17 -7.14
N ASP A 68 22.55 -10.18 -7.86
CA ASP A 68 23.21 -10.79 -9.03
C ASP A 68 22.90 -10.08 -10.37
N LYS A 69 22.40 -8.84 -10.38
CA LYS A 69 22.14 -8.06 -11.62
C LYS A 69 22.67 -6.63 -11.54
N GLU A 70 23.87 -6.49 -12.11
CA GLU A 70 24.66 -5.32 -12.57
C GLU A 70 24.29 -3.90 -12.09
N ASP A 71 25.37 -3.16 -11.80
CA ASP A 71 25.49 -1.79 -11.33
C ASP A 71 24.72 -0.76 -12.17
N ASP A 72 23.95 0.09 -11.49
CA ASP A 72 23.66 1.46 -11.95
C ASP A 72 23.43 2.35 -10.72
N ASP A 73 24.23 3.42 -10.64
CA ASP A 73 24.37 4.38 -9.55
C ASP A 73 23.08 5.19 -9.34
N THR A 74 22.18 4.71 -8.49
CA THR A 74 21.25 5.59 -7.77
C THR A 74 21.31 5.25 -6.30
N GLU A 75 22.21 5.96 -5.61
CA GLU A 75 22.29 6.12 -4.15
C GLU A 75 20.90 6.06 -3.53
N SER A 76 20.56 4.88 -3.01
CA SER A 76 19.40 4.72 -2.18
C SER A 76 19.81 5.18 -0.80
N ASP A 77 19.24 6.29 -0.31
CA ASP A 77 19.36 6.84 1.04
C ASP A 77 18.83 5.88 2.15
N TYR A 78 18.85 4.58 1.88
CA TYR A 78 18.61 3.48 2.80
C TYR A 78 19.94 2.88 3.25
N SER A 79 20.82 3.71 3.82
CA SER A 79 21.89 3.18 4.66
C SER A 79 21.25 2.55 5.89
N ASP A 80 21.13 1.23 5.87
CA ASP A 80 20.80 0.40 7.05
C ASP A 80 22.02 0.29 8.00
N GLU A 81 22.87 1.32 8.01
CA GLU A 81 24.08 1.40 8.83
C GLU A 81 23.79 1.76 10.30
N GLN A 82 22.50 1.85 10.68
CA GLN A 82 22.14 1.77 12.08
C GLN A 82 22.16 0.31 12.54
N THR A 83 23.33 -0.08 13.04
CA THR A 83 23.71 -1.33 13.70
C THR A 83 22.89 -1.67 14.96
N ASP A 84 21.70 -1.09 15.11
CA ASP A 84 20.81 -1.24 16.26
C ASP A 84 19.34 -1.34 15.80
N ALA A 85 19.11 -1.92 14.61
CA ALA A 85 17.79 -2.08 14.02
C ALA A 85 16.81 -2.67 15.05
N PRO A 86 15.73 -1.94 15.41
CA PRO A 86 14.82 -2.37 16.46
C PRO A 86 14.24 -3.74 16.11
N VAL A 87 14.23 -4.62 17.10
CA VAL A 87 13.99 -6.06 17.04
C VAL A 87 12.72 -6.48 16.27
N ARG A 88 11.82 -5.54 15.93
CA ARG A 88 10.58 -5.80 15.17
C ARG A 88 10.17 -4.58 14.32
N ARG A 89 10.58 -4.55 13.04
CA ARG A 89 10.12 -3.57 12.03
C ARG A 89 8.80 -4.06 11.38
N PRO A 90 7.86 -3.18 10.98
CA PRO A 90 6.69 -3.57 10.19
C PRO A 90 7.10 -4.21 8.86
N ARG A 91 6.32 -5.19 8.41
CA ARG A 91 6.52 -5.83 7.10
C ARG A 91 6.02 -4.97 5.94
N PHE A 92 4.92 -4.26 6.17
CA PHE A 92 4.32 -3.37 5.19
C PHE A 92 4.61 -1.91 5.56
N ASP A 93 4.82 -1.07 4.56
CA ASP A 93 4.97 0.38 4.70
C ASP A 93 4.24 1.09 3.57
N ILE A 94 4.05 2.41 3.71
CA ILE A 94 3.39 3.23 2.70
C ILE A 94 4.45 3.99 1.91
N CYS A 95 4.39 3.90 0.59
CA CYS A 95 5.31 4.62 -0.30
C CYS A 95 5.05 6.13 -0.24
N GLU A 96 6.09 6.95 -0.13
CA GLU A 96 5.97 8.41 -0.20
C GLU A 96 5.70 8.94 -1.61
N GLN A 97 6.09 8.17 -2.63
CA GLN A 97 6.00 8.56 -4.04
C GLN A 97 4.64 8.21 -4.63
N CYS A 98 4.23 6.93 -4.57
CA CYS A 98 2.95 6.49 -5.13
C CYS A 98 1.80 6.43 -4.11
N GLY A 99 2.08 6.56 -2.80
CA GLY A 99 1.05 6.48 -1.76
C GLY A 99 0.55 5.07 -1.42
N GLU A 100 0.92 4.05 -2.19
CA GLU A 100 0.49 2.66 -2.00
C GLU A 100 1.22 1.93 -0.85
N GLU A 101 0.52 0.99 -0.22
CA GLU A 101 1.13 0.04 0.72
C GLU A 101 1.95 -1.00 -0.04
N TYR A 102 3.15 -1.33 0.46
CA TYR A 102 4.03 -2.32 -0.15
C TYR A 102 4.69 -3.22 0.91
N ASP A 103 4.98 -4.46 0.52
CA ASP A 103 5.77 -5.40 1.34
C ASP A 103 7.25 -5.06 1.21
N VAL A 104 7.90 -4.74 2.34
CA VAL A 104 9.32 -4.38 2.40
C VAL A 104 10.22 -5.53 1.94
N LEU A 105 9.75 -6.78 1.99
CA LEU A 105 10.48 -7.94 1.46
C LEU A 105 10.33 -8.13 -0.06
N HIS A 106 9.33 -7.54 -0.68
CA HIS A 106 9.02 -7.67 -2.10
C HIS A 106 8.99 -6.28 -2.77
N ASN A 107 10.12 -5.59 -2.72
CA ASN A 107 10.27 -4.23 -3.24
C ASN A 107 11.37 -4.17 -4.31
N GLU A 108 11.06 -4.69 -5.49
CA GLU A 108 11.99 -4.77 -6.61
C GLU A 108 12.24 -3.39 -7.25
N LYS A 109 13.29 -3.29 -8.09
CA LYS A 109 13.74 -2.02 -8.71
C LYS A 109 12.63 -1.25 -9.46
N LYS A 110 11.57 -1.92 -9.92
CA LYS A 110 10.47 -1.35 -10.72
C LYS A 110 9.09 -1.54 -10.07
N SER A 111 9.03 -1.89 -8.78
CA SER A 111 7.76 -2.15 -8.09
C SER A 111 6.92 -0.89 -7.89
N CYS A 112 7.55 0.29 -7.80
CA CYS A 112 6.86 1.56 -7.64
C CYS A 112 6.77 2.30 -8.97
N GLN A 113 5.54 2.50 -9.45
CA GLN A 113 5.21 3.40 -10.54
C GLN A 113 4.59 4.67 -9.96
N TRP A 114 5.15 5.83 -10.30
CA TRP A 114 4.65 7.11 -9.81
C TRP A 114 4.89 8.23 -10.83
N HIS A 115 4.14 9.32 -10.68
CA HIS A 115 4.32 10.56 -11.43
C HIS A 115 4.98 11.60 -10.54
N GLU A 116 5.99 12.30 -11.07
CA GLU A 116 6.66 13.40 -10.36
C GLU A 116 5.93 14.73 -10.54
N GLY A 117 5.17 14.85 -11.62
CA GLY A 117 4.39 16.04 -11.94
C GLY A 117 3.09 16.11 -11.16
N GLU A 118 2.33 17.16 -11.45
CA GLU A 118 0.97 17.34 -10.95
C GLU A 118 0.00 17.02 -12.08
N LEU A 119 -1.22 16.62 -11.72
CA LEU A 119 -2.29 16.57 -12.71
C LEU A 119 -2.62 18.02 -13.15
N GLU A 120 -2.97 18.23 -14.39
CA GLU A 120 -3.41 19.51 -14.95
C GLU A 120 -4.64 19.26 -15.81
N VAL A 121 -5.54 20.24 -15.92
CA VAL A 121 -6.76 20.09 -16.73
C VAL A 121 -6.36 19.97 -18.19
N ASP A 122 -6.86 18.94 -18.87
CA ASP A 122 -6.70 18.81 -20.31
C ASP A 122 -7.74 19.69 -21.03
N TYR A 123 -7.38 20.96 -21.24
CA TYR A 123 -8.21 21.91 -22.01
C TYR A 123 -8.14 21.69 -23.53
N GLU A 124 -7.19 20.89 -24.00
CA GLU A 124 -7.04 20.58 -25.43
C GLU A 124 -7.86 19.34 -25.83
N GLY A 125 -8.13 18.45 -24.87
CA GLY A 125 -8.96 17.27 -25.03
C GLY A 125 -10.46 17.56 -25.09
N ASP A 126 -11.20 16.59 -25.65
CA ASP A 126 -12.66 16.69 -25.83
C ASP A 126 -13.45 16.46 -24.53
N PHE A 127 -12.81 15.97 -23.46
CA PHE A 127 -13.51 15.55 -22.24
C PHE A 127 -14.33 16.69 -21.59
N TRP A 128 -13.76 17.90 -21.55
CA TRP A 128 -14.40 19.08 -20.97
C TRP A 128 -15.10 19.99 -21.99
N ALA A 129 -15.21 19.61 -23.27
CA ALA A 129 -15.67 20.49 -24.34
C ALA A 129 -17.10 21.05 -24.10
N ASP A 130 -17.97 20.27 -23.44
CA ASP A 130 -19.35 20.68 -23.10
C ASP A 130 -19.47 21.30 -21.69
N HIS A 131 -18.37 21.39 -20.92
CA HIS A 131 -18.40 21.84 -19.53
C HIS A 131 -18.22 23.36 -19.41
N ASP A 132 -19.32 24.08 -19.21
CA ASP A 132 -19.29 25.50 -18.80
C ASP A 132 -19.13 25.64 -17.27
N GLU A 133 -17.99 26.14 -16.80
CA GLU A 133 -17.73 26.35 -15.37
C GLU A 133 -18.71 27.31 -14.66
N ARG A 134 -19.36 28.22 -15.40
CA ARG A 134 -20.40 29.11 -14.83
C ARG A 134 -21.68 28.37 -14.48
N CYS A 135 -21.93 27.25 -15.15
CA CYS A 135 -23.14 26.45 -14.99
C CYS A 135 -22.86 25.15 -14.20
N HIS A 136 -21.72 24.53 -14.43
CA HIS A 136 -21.37 23.19 -13.95
C HIS A 136 -20.30 23.19 -12.84
N GLY A 137 -19.76 24.36 -12.48
CA GLY A 137 -18.75 24.52 -11.43
C GLY A 137 -17.31 24.37 -11.94
N THR A 138 -16.35 24.64 -11.06
CA THR A 138 -14.91 24.65 -11.39
C THR A 138 -14.40 23.26 -11.75
N ILE A 139 -13.71 23.15 -12.89
CA ILE A 139 -13.07 21.91 -13.35
C ILE A 139 -11.84 21.59 -12.51
N ASP A 140 -10.95 22.57 -12.31
CA ASP A 140 -9.69 22.37 -11.59
C ASP A 140 -9.91 22.30 -10.06
N THR A 141 -10.38 21.14 -9.60
CA THR A 141 -10.57 20.84 -8.18
C THR A 141 -10.11 19.42 -7.88
N GLN A 142 -9.72 19.16 -6.63
CA GLN A 142 -9.31 17.83 -6.18
C GLN A 142 -10.40 16.78 -6.41
N ASP A 143 -11.65 17.13 -6.12
CA ASP A 143 -12.79 16.23 -6.30
C ASP A 143 -12.96 15.83 -7.78
N MET A 144 -12.79 16.76 -8.72
CA MET A 144 -12.87 16.45 -10.16
C MET A 144 -11.71 15.56 -10.62
N ARG A 145 -10.50 15.78 -10.07
CA ARG A 145 -9.31 14.96 -10.37
C ARG A 145 -9.48 13.51 -9.91
N GLU A 146 -10.17 13.30 -8.79
CA GLU A 146 -10.45 11.97 -8.24
C GLU A 146 -11.59 11.26 -8.98
N VAL A 147 -12.64 11.99 -9.38
CA VAL A 147 -13.83 11.42 -10.00
C VAL A 147 -13.66 11.24 -11.51
N TYR A 148 -12.94 12.16 -12.17
CA TYR A 148 -12.78 12.22 -13.63
C TYR A 148 -11.30 12.36 -14.04
N PRO A 149 -10.41 11.44 -13.61
CA PRO A 149 -8.98 11.53 -13.92
C PRO A 149 -8.66 11.57 -15.43
N GLU A 150 -9.55 11.04 -16.28
CA GLU A 150 -9.43 11.08 -17.74
C GLU A 150 -9.54 12.48 -18.36
N GLY A 151 -10.06 13.46 -17.61
CA GLY A 151 -10.10 14.87 -18.01
C GLY A 151 -8.83 15.65 -17.64
N PHE A 152 -7.82 14.97 -17.10
CA PHE A 152 -6.58 15.57 -16.65
C PHE A 152 -5.38 14.86 -17.28
N ILE A 153 -4.26 15.57 -17.37
CA ILE A 153 -2.97 15.07 -17.85
C ILE A 153 -1.89 15.33 -16.81
N TRP A 154 -0.88 14.46 -16.76
CA TRP A 154 0.25 14.62 -15.86
C TRP A 154 1.32 15.52 -16.47
N SER A 155 1.68 16.60 -15.79
CA SER A 155 2.67 17.57 -16.29
C SER A 155 4.10 17.03 -16.45
N CYS A 156 4.38 15.82 -15.94
CA CYS A 156 5.69 15.18 -16.11
C CYS A 156 5.84 14.37 -17.41
N CYS A 157 4.74 13.95 -18.04
CA CYS A 157 4.79 13.09 -19.22
C CYS A 157 3.67 13.33 -20.24
N ASP A 158 2.76 14.27 -19.97
CA ASP A 158 1.59 14.60 -20.79
C ASP A 158 0.63 13.42 -21.05
N GLU A 159 0.72 12.39 -20.21
CA GLU A 159 -0.19 11.23 -20.26
C GLU A 159 -1.43 11.49 -19.41
N LEU A 160 -2.54 10.82 -19.73
CA LEU A 160 -3.82 10.99 -19.02
C LEU A 160 -3.70 10.64 -17.53
N GLY A 161 -4.58 11.22 -16.71
CA GLY A 161 -4.60 10.97 -15.27
C GLY A 161 -4.88 9.53 -14.87
N THR A 162 -5.42 8.74 -15.80
CA THR A 162 -5.64 7.29 -15.67
C THR A 162 -4.39 6.45 -15.93
N GLU A 163 -3.35 7.02 -16.54
CA GLU A 163 -2.15 6.28 -16.92
C GLU A 163 -1.24 6.01 -15.72
N PRO A 164 -0.56 4.85 -15.69
CA PRO A 164 0.38 4.51 -14.63
C PRO A 164 1.55 5.49 -14.60
N GLY A 165 2.23 5.54 -13.47
CA GLY A 165 3.37 6.41 -13.24
C GLY A 165 4.47 6.30 -14.31
N CYS A 166 4.91 7.44 -14.84
CA CYS A 166 5.98 7.49 -15.84
C CYS A 166 7.40 7.22 -15.27
N LYS A 167 7.55 7.15 -13.94
CA LYS A 167 8.79 6.77 -13.26
C LYS A 167 8.64 5.40 -12.62
N GLU A 168 9.66 4.56 -12.79
CA GLU A 168 9.77 3.25 -12.14
C GLU A 168 10.94 3.20 -11.16
N THR A 169 10.66 2.99 -9.88
CA THR A 169 11.69 2.85 -8.84
C THR A 169 11.31 1.77 -7.83
N ARG A 170 12.19 1.53 -6.84
CA ARG A 170 11.77 0.88 -5.59
C ARG A 170 10.84 1.82 -4.83
N HIS A 171 9.89 1.27 -4.09
CA HIS A 171 9.09 2.04 -3.13
C HIS A 171 9.98 2.63 -2.03
N ARG A 172 9.62 3.84 -1.59
CA ARG A 172 10.31 4.61 -0.55
C ARG A 172 9.39 4.83 0.65
N PRO A 173 9.73 4.40 1.88
CA PRO A 173 8.86 4.52 3.04
C PRO A 173 8.62 5.98 3.43
N ASN A 174 7.34 6.34 3.55
CA ASN A 174 6.94 7.63 4.10
C ASN A 174 7.10 7.64 5.63
N ARG A 175 8.24 8.16 6.11
CA ARG A 175 8.53 8.22 7.55
C ARG A 175 7.58 9.12 8.34
N ALA A 176 6.88 10.06 7.70
CA ALA A 176 5.89 10.92 8.35
C ALA A 176 4.58 10.18 8.64
N LYS A 177 4.20 9.20 7.80
CA LYS A 177 3.00 8.36 7.98
C LYS A 177 3.21 7.23 9.01
N ARG A 178 4.45 6.95 9.41
CA ARG A 178 4.72 6.05 10.54
C ARG A 178 4.21 6.70 11.81
N VAL A 179 3.13 6.15 12.38
CA VAL A 179 2.58 6.57 13.67
C VAL A 179 3.71 6.60 14.70
N LYS A 180 4.12 7.82 15.08
CA LYS A 180 5.04 8.01 16.20
C LYS A 180 4.27 7.61 17.45
N LYS A 181 4.83 6.64 18.20
CA LYS A 181 4.36 6.27 19.53
C LYS A 181 4.42 7.47 20.48
#